data_AF-A0A1M4EBG0-F1
#
_entry.id   AF-A0A1M4EBG0-F1
#
_cell.length_a   1.000
_cell.length_b   1.000
_cell.length_c   1.000
_cell.angle_alpha   90.00
_cell.angle_beta   90.00
_cell.angle_gamma   90.00
#
_symmetry.space_group_name_H-M   'P 1'
#
loop_
_entity.id
_entity.type
_entity.pdbx_description
1 polymer ?
#
loop_
_entity_poly.entity_id
_entity_poly.type
_entity_poly.pdbx_seq_one_letter_code
_entity_poly.pdbx_strand_id
1 'polypeptide(L)'
;MSTFDMSTFDEVEQGLEESTALFEARRCLSCGNCFECDNCYGVCPDNAVLKLGPGLRYEIDLDFCKGCGLCVAECPAGAIELVPEIS
;
A
#
# COMPACT_ATOMS: atom_id res chain seq x y z
N MET A 1 11.56 -4.48 -35.82
CA MET A 1 12.32 -3.22 -35.63
C MET A 1 11.46 -2.13 -36.24
N SER A 2 10.60 -1.50 -35.43
CA SER A 2 9.81 -0.37 -35.89
C SER A 2 10.74 0.84 -36.08
N THR A 3 10.61 1.48 -37.22
CA THR A 3 11.20 2.79 -37.51
C THR A 3 10.38 3.82 -36.73
N PHE A 4 11.01 4.56 -35.82
CA PHE A 4 10.34 5.64 -35.08
C PHE A 4 10.06 6.80 -36.05
N ASP A 5 8.78 7.04 -36.33
CA ASP A 5 8.27 8.14 -37.14
C ASP A 5 7.87 9.29 -36.21
N MET A 6 8.55 10.43 -36.32
CA MET A 6 8.33 11.61 -35.46
C MET A 6 7.16 12.49 -35.92
N SER A 7 6.42 12.06 -36.95
CA SER A 7 5.25 12.78 -37.46
C SER A 7 3.93 12.36 -36.80
N THR A 8 3.93 11.29 -36.00
CA THR A 8 2.77 10.79 -35.25
C THR A 8 3.10 10.62 -33.76
N PHE A 9 2.08 10.56 -32.92
CA PHE A 9 2.23 10.29 -31.48
C PHE A 9 2.03 8.81 -31.13
N ASP A 10 2.15 7.91 -32.13
CA ASP A 10 1.81 6.50 -31.98
C ASP A 10 2.60 5.78 -30.87
N GLU A 11 3.84 6.22 -30.56
CA GLU A 11 4.62 5.69 -29.43
C GLU A 11 4.00 6.04 -28.07
N VAL A 12 3.36 7.22 -27.95
CA VAL A 12 2.81 7.74 -26.70
C VAL A 12 1.36 7.30 -26.50
N GLU A 13 0.60 7.16 -27.59
CA GLU A 13 -0.83 6.84 -27.55
C GLU A 13 -1.12 5.33 -27.45
N GLN A 14 -0.10 4.48 -27.56
CA GLN A 14 -0.26 3.03 -27.35
C GLN A 14 -0.57 2.72 -25.88
N GLY A 15 -1.79 2.22 -25.64
CA GLY A 15 -2.18 1.68 -24.33
C GLY A 15 -1.55 0.31 -24.04
N LEU A 16 -1.82 -0.22 -22.85
CA LEU A 16 -1.38 -1.56 -22.47
C LEU A 16 -2.32 -2.63 -23.05
N GLU A 17 -1.76 -3.75 -23.50
CA GLU A 17 -2.54 -4.97 -23.73
C GLU A 17 -3.21 -5.44 -22.42
N GLU A 18 -4.33 -6.16 -22.51
CA GLU A 18 -5.11 -6.60 -21.34
C GLU A 18 -4.25 -7.35 -20.32
N SER A 19 -3.38 -8.26 -20.78
CA SER A 19 -2.52 -9.06 -19.92
C SER A 19 -1.51 -8.20 -19.14
N THR A 20 -0.88 -7.22 -19.80
CA THR A 20 0.05 -6.27 -19.21
C THR A 20 -0.67 -5.31 -18.27
N ALA A 21 -1.84 -4.80 -18.65
CA ALA A 21 -2.66 -3.94 -17.80
C ALA A 21 -3.03 -4.63 -16.48
N LEU A 22 -3.45 -5.90 -16.54
CA LEU A 22 -3.76 -6.69 -15.34
C LEU A 22 -2.54 -6.97 -14.47
N PHE A 23 -1.37 -7.19 -15.07
CA PHE A 23 -0.13 -7.40 -14.34
C PHE A 23 0.31 -6.13 -13.59
N GLU A 24 0.30 -4.97 -14.26
CA GLU A 24 0.65 -3.69 -13.66
C GLU A 24 -0.33 -3.28 -12.56
N ALA A 25 -1.64 -3.50 -12.77
CA ALA A 25 -2.67 -3.20 -11.77
C ALA A 25 -2.47 -3.97 -10.46
N ARG A 26 -1.93 -5.20 -10.50
CA ARG A 26 -1.62 -5.98 -9.28
C ARG A 26 -0.49 -5.39 -8.45
N ARG A 27 0.33 -4.48 -9.01
CA ARG A 27 1.40 -3.78 -8.30
C ARG A 27 0.90 -2.53 -7.56
N CYS A 28 -0.37 -2.15 -7.73
CA CYS A 28 -0.92 -0.98 -7.07
C CYS A 28 -0.96 -1.18 -5.55
N LEU A 29 -0.20 -0.37 -4.82
CA LEU A 29 -0.14 -0.38 -3.36
C LEU A 29 -1.20 0.51 -2.70
N SER A 30 -2.08 1.15 -3.49
CA SER A 30 -2.94 2.28 -3.05
C SER A 30 -4.45 1.94 -3.05
N CYS A 31 -4.83 0.67 -3.13
CA CYS A 31 -6.24 0.28 -3.24
C CYS A 31 -7.06 0.38 -1.93
N GLY A 32 -6.49 0.91 -0.84
CA GLY A 32 -7.16 1.00 0.48
C GLY A 32 -7.09 -0.28 1.32
N ASN A 33 -6.71 -1.41 0.73
CA ASN A 33 -6.72 -2.71 1.41
C ASN A 33 -5.30 -3.13 1.82
N CYS A 34 -5.13 -3.48 3.10
CA CYS A 34 -3.87 -4.02 3.61
C CYS A 34 -3.48 -5.31 2.86
N PHE A 35 -2.21 -5.39 2.47
CA PHE A 35 -1.60 -6.50 1.71
C PHE A 35 -0.36 -7.10 2.41
N GLU A 36 -0.25 -6.92 3.73
CA GLU A 36 0.78 -7.57 4.56
C GLU A 36 2.23 -7.17 4.23
N CYS A 37 2.45 -5.89 3.94
CA CYS A 37 3.77 -5.34 3.55
C CYS A 37 4.78 -5.15 4.69
N ASP A 38 4.36 -5.35 5.94
CA ASP A 38 5.15 -5.17 7.16
C ASP A 38 5.64 -3.75 7.49
N ASN A 39 5.31 -2.71 6.72
CA ASN A 39 5.71 -1.32 7.05
C ASN A 39 5.22 -0.88 8.44
N CYS A 40 3.93 -1.07 8.73
CA CYS A 40 3.37 -0.69 10.03
C CYS A 40 4.02 -1.47 11.19
N TYR A 41 4.33 -2.74 10.97
CA TYR A 41 5.02 -3.61 11.92
C TYR A 41 6.44 -3.12 12.20
N GLY A 42 7.20 -2.79 11.15
CA GLY A 42 8.60 -2.37 11.26
C GLY A 42 8.78 -0.95 11.82
N VAL A 43 7.84 -0.04 11.58
CA VAL A 43 7.95 1.36 12.04
C VAL A 43 7.49 1.58 13.48
N CYS A 44 6.72 0.66 14.06
CA CYS A 44 6.15 0.86 15.39
C CYS A 44 7.24 0.85 16.47
N PRO A 45 7.52 1.98 17.16
CA PRO A 45 8.59 2.04 18.14
C PRO A 45 8.25 1.29 19.44
N ASP A 46 6.96 1.10 19.71
CA ASP A 46 6.44 0.46 20.92
C ASP A 46 6.11 -1.03 20.73
N ASN A 47 6.39 -1.61 19.55
CA ASN A 47 6.01 -2.98 19.17
C ASN A 47 4.52 -3.30 19.37
N ALA A 48 3.64 -2.29 19.20
CA ALA A 48 2.20 -2.42 19.39
C ALA A 48 1.46 -2.99 18.15
N VAL A 49 2.17 -3.37 17.09
CA VAL A 49 1.57 -3.96 15.88
C VAL A 49 1.80 -5.46 15.89
N LEU A 50 0.72 -6.24 15.97
CA LEU A 50 0.77 -7.70 16.05
C LEU A 50 0.54 -8.32 14.67
N LYS A 51 1.34 -9.32 14.28
CA LYS A 51 1.08 -10.13 13.09
C LYS A 51 0.13 -11.28 13.44
N LEU A 52 -1.02 -11.35 12.78
CA LEU A 52 -2.03 -12.38 13.08
C LEU A 52 -1.80 -13.69 12.31
N GLY A 53 -0.94 -13.68 11.29
CA GLY A 53 -0.64 -14.82 10.42
C GLY A 53 -1.03 -14.57 8.97
N PRO A 54 -0.70 -15.49 8.03
CA PRO A 54 -0.90 -15.28 6.60
C PRO A 54 -2.36 -15.01 6.24
N GLY A 55 -2.63 -13.91 5.54
CA GLY A 55 -3.96 -13.47 5.13
C GLY A 55 -4.81 -12.85 6.24
N LEU A 56 -4.30 -12.77 7.48
CA LEU A 56 -5.01 -12.23 8.64
C LEU A 56 -4.59 -10.80 8.99
N ARG A 57 -3.59 -10.25 8.29
CA ARG A 57 -3.11 -8.87 8.46
C ARG A 57 -2.57 -8.62 9.87
N TYR A 58 -2.86 -7.44 10.42
CA TYR A 58 -2.30 -6.95 11.68
C TYR A 58 -3.41 -6.48 12.62
N GLU A 59 -3.11 -6.56 13.91
CA GLU A 59 -3.88 -5.96 14.99
C GLU A 59 -3.04 -4.89 15.71
N ILE A 60 -3.67 -3.84 16.21
CA ILE A 60 -3.01 -2.84 17.05
C ILE A 60 -3.34 -3.17 18.51
N ASP A 61 -2.32 -3.51 19.28
CA ASP A 61 -2.43 -3.68 20.72
C ASP A 61 -2.54 -2.31 21.39
N LEU A 62 -3.76 -1.95 21.81
CA LEU A 62 -4.06 -0.64 22.39
C LEU A 62 -3.47 -0.46 23.79
N ASP A 63 -3.10 -1.52 24.50
CA ASP A 63 -2.45 -1.40 25.81
C ASP A 63 -1.01 -0.88 25.67
N PHE A 64 -0.36 -1.18 24.54
CA PHE A 64 1.00 -0.73 24.24
C PHE A 64 1.05 0.50 23.32
N CYS A 65 0.04 0.69 22.46
CA CYS A 65 -0.03 1.80 21.53
C CYS A 65 0.05 3.17 22.23
N LYS A 66 0.89 4.08 21.69
CA LYS A 66 1.02 5.48 22.18
C LYS A 66 0.34 6.50 21.28
N GLY A 67 -0.37 6.07 20.24
CA GLY A 67 -1.08 6.96 19.32
C GLY A 67 -0.17 7.86 18.49
N CYS A 68 1.09 7.49 18.25
CA CYS A 68 2.05 8.33 17.53
C CYS A 68 1.77 8.52 16.03
N GLY A 69 0.94 7.66 15.43
CA GLY A 69 0.51 7.77 14.03
C GLY A 69 1.52 7.30 12.98
N LEU A 70 2.70 6.80 13.35
CA LEU A 70 3.71 6.33 12.38
C LEU A 70 3.20 5.21 11.49
N CYS A 71 2.46 4.25 12.05
CA CYS A 71 1.86 3.16 11.27
C CYS A 71 0.87 3.65 10.20
N VAL A 72 0.17 4.76 10.47
CA VAL A 72 -0.74 5.41 9.51
C VAL A 72 0.06 6.10 8.41
N ALA A 73 1.07 6.89 8.78
CA ALA A 73 1.91 7.62 7.84
C ALA A 73 2.66 6.70 6.87
N GLU A 74 3.14 5.55 7.36
CA GLU A 74 3.94 4.61 6.57
C GLU A 74 3.11 3.55 5.84
N CYS A 75 1.77 3.53 5.99
CA CYS A 75 0.93 2.57 5.30
C CYS A 75 0.70 3.02 3.85
N PRO A 76 1.33 2.38 2.83
CA PRO A 76 1.14 2.79 1.44
C PRO A 76 -0.30 2.55 0.93
N ALA A 77 -1.00 1.62 1.58
CA ALA A 77 -2.40 1.32 1.28
C ALA A 77 -3.39 2.26 1.98
N GLY A 78 -2.95 3.09 2.94
CA GLY A 78 -3.86 3.88 3.76
C GLY A 78 -4.85 3.02 4.56
N ALA A 79 -4.46 1.81 4.94
CA ALA A 79 -5.35 0.82 5.56
C ALA A 79 -5.54 0.98 7.09
N ILE A 80 -4.96 2.03 7.68
CA ILE A 80 -4.99 2.32 9.12
C ILE A 80 -5.43 3.77 9.30
N GLU A 81 -6.34 4.03 10.23
CA GLU A 81 -6.81 5.37 10.59
C GLU A 81 -6.47 5.66 12.06
N LEU A 82 -5.99 6.87 12.34
CA LEU A 82 -5.80 7.35 13.71
C LEU A 82 -7.03 8.14 14.12
N VAL A 83 -7.77 7.63 15.10
CA VAL A 83 -8.95 8.30 15.65
C VAL A 83 -8.64 8.88 17.03
N PRO A 84 -9.11 10.10 17.36
CA PRO A 84 -8.97 10.65 18.70
C PRO A 84 -9.63 9.76 19.76
N GLU A 85 -8.95 9.57 20.89
CA GLU A 85 -9.56 8.93 22.05
C GLU A 85 -10.64 9.84 22.64
N ILE A 86 -11.83 9.29 22.88
CA ILE A 86 -12.95 10.01 23.48
C ILE A 86 -13.01 9.58 24.95
N SER A 87 -12.44 10.41 25.84
CA SER A 87 -12.53 10.27 27.30
C SER A 87 -13.67 11.10 27.89
#